data_AF-A0A833SQ02-F1
#
_entry.id   AF-A0A833SQ02-F1
#
_cell.length_a   1.000
_cell.length_b   1.000
_cell.length_c   1.000
_cell.angle_alpha   90.00
_cell.angle_beta   90.00
_cell.angle_gamma   90.00
#
_symmetry.space_group_name_H-M   'P 1'
#
loop_
_entity.id
_entity.type
_entity.pdbx_description
1 polymer ?
#
loop_
_entity_poly.entity_id
_entity_poly.type
_entity_poly.pdbx_seq_one_letter_code
_entity_poly.pdbx_strand_id
1 'polypeptide(L)'
;MTIKGGKVEKIRAIETFRHPLYNSTWSTYDVALLNFEKPSTHSSVRLGDAGGSDNKPGTMATVLGWGIMSGEDFAQLLQSADAEIIPDTECAKYAIDTDAMLCAGAKRGKGICGGDIGGPLVTNNGVVVGIASALFTSAD
;
A
#
# COMPACT_ATOMS: atom_id res chain seq x y z
N MET A 1 -11.01 5.92 -9.64
CA MET A 1 -12.32 5.31 -9.95
C MET A 1 -13.03 5.09 -8.63
N THR A 2 -14.36 5.21 -8.57
CA THR A 2 -15.10 5.07 -7.31
C THR A 2 -15.69 3.66 -7.21
N ILE A 3 -15.32 2.90 -6.18
CA ILE A 3 -15.83 1.54 -5.97
C ILE A 3 -17.08 1.60 -5.07
N LYS A 4 -18.20 1.04 -5.53
CA LYS A 4 -19.44 0.96 -4.73
C LYS A 4 -19.23 0.05 -3.52
N GLY A 5 -19.76 0.46 -2.37
CA GLY A 5 -19.55 -0.22 -1.08
C GLY A 5 -20.07 -1.66 -1.04
N GLY A 6 -19.38 -2.49 -0.25
CA GLY A 6 -19.76 -3.87 0.07
C GLY A 6 -20.25 -4.03 1.52
N LYS A 7 -20.55 -5.27 1.92
CA LYS A 7 -20.84 -5.60 3.33
C LYS A 7 -19.58 -5.35 4.17
N VAL A 8 -19.73 -4.63 5.28
CA VAL A 8 -18.63 -4.28 6.19
C VAL A 8 -18.65 -5.22 7.40
N GLU A 9 -17.47 -5.66 7.83
CA GLU A 9 -17.27 -6.36 9.10
C GLU A 9 -16.40 -5.50 10.03
N LYS A 10 -16.77 -5.44 11.32
CA LYS A 10 -15.97 -4.82 12.37
C LYS A 10 -15.51 -5.89 13.34
N ILE A 11 -14.20 -6.09 13.45
CA ILE A 11 -13.57 -7.05 14.36
C ILE A 11 -12.52 -6.30 15.18
N ARG A 12 -12.46 -6.56 16.48
CA ARG A 12 -11.44 -5.95 17.33
C ARG A 12 -10.09 -6.63 17.12
N ALA A 13 -9.04 -5.82 16.94
CA ALA A 13 -7.66 -6.29 17.07
C ALA A 13 -7.33 -6.47 18.56
N ILE A 14 -6.83 -7.65 18.91
CA ILE A 14 -6.46 -8.02 20.28
C ILE A 14 -4.95 -7.95 20.52
N GLU A 15 -4.17 -7.98 19.44
CA GLU A 15 -2.72 -7.91 19.51
C GLU A 15 -2.15 -7.30 18.22
N THR A 16 -1.02 -6.62 18.35
CA THR A 16 -0.30 -5.99 17.24
C THR A 16 1.16 -6.42 17.29
N PHE A 17 1.64 -6.99 16.19
CA PHE A 17 3.03 -7.39 16.03
C PHE A 17 3.70 -6.50 14.99
N ARG A 18 4.42 -5.48 15.45
CA ARG A 18 5.24 -4.63 14.57
C ARG A 18 6.49 -5.39 14.14
N HIS A 19 6.93 -5.19 12.91
CA HIS A 19 8.19 -5.77 12.45
C HIS A 19 9.35 -5.40 13.41
N PRO A 20 10.18 -6.35 13.87
CA PRO A 20 11.22 -6.10 14.86
C PRO A 20 12.32 -5.14 14.38
N LEU A 21 12.50 -5.05 13.05
CA LEU A 21 13.45 -4.13 12.42
C LEU A 21 12.83 -2.79 11.99
N TYR A 22 11.58 -2.51 12.35
CA TYR A 22 10.92 -1.24 12.00
C TYR A 22 11.76 -0.03 12.44
N ASN A 23 12.02 0.87 11.50
CA ASN A 23 12.74 2.11 11.75
C ASN A 23 11.94 3.31 11.24
N SER A 24 11.45 4.14 12.17
CA SER A 24 10.64 5.32 11.83
C SER A 24 11.43 6.46 11.18
N THR A 25 12.75 6.50 11.33
CA THR A 25 13.59 7.54 10.71
C THR A 25 13.71 7.31 9.20
N TRP A 26 13.78 6.05 8.79
CA TRP A 26 13.99 5.65 7.40
C TRP A 26 12.75 5.01 6.76
N SER A 27 11.66 4.87 7.52
CA SER A 27 10.44 4.14 7.13
C SER A 27 10.70 2.71 6.64
N THR A 28 11.79 2.08 7.08
CA THR A 28 12.14 0.71 6.68
C THR A 28 11.41 -0.30 7.54
N TYR A 29 11.06 -1.43 6.92
CA TYR A 29 10.27 -2.50 7.54
C TYR A 29 8.96 -1.99 8.16
N ASP A 30 8.31 -1.02 7.50
CA ASP A 30 7.04 -0.43 7.92
C ASP A 30 5.86 -1.39 7.64
N VAL A 31 5.78 -2.43 8.46
CA VAL A 31 4.75 -3.46 8.41
C VAL A 31 4.42 -3.97 9.81
N ALA A 32 3.15 -4.30 10.02
CA ALA A 32 2.67 -4.93 11.24
C ALA A 32 1.59 -5.97 10.94
N LEU A 33 1.49 -6.98 11.80
CA LEU A 33 0.39 -7.94 11.81
C LEU A 33 -0.59 -7.57 12.92
N LEU A 34 -1.87 -7.66 12.62
CA LEU A 34 -2.95 -7.49 13.59
C LEU A 34 -3.62 -8.84 13.85
N ASN A 35 -3.60 -9.29 15.10
CA ASN A 35 -4.36 -10.47 15.51
C ASN A 35 -5.77 -10.05 15.89
N PHE A 36 -6.77 -10.67 15.28
CA PHE A 36 -8.17 -10.34 15.51
C PHE A 36 -8.80 -11.29 16.54
N GLU A 37 -9.79 -10.80 17.30
CA GLU A 37 -10.49 -11.62 18.32
C GLU A 37 -11.26 -12.82 17.73
N LYS A 38 -11.53 -12.79 16.43
CA LYS A 38 -12.13 -13.87 15.65
C LYS A 38 -11.71 -13.77 14.18
N PRO A 39 -11.77 -14.87 13.41
CA PRO A 39 -11.55 -14.83 11.97
C PRO A 39 -12.58 -13.93 11.26
N SER A 40 -12.17 -13.31 10.14
CA SER A 40 -13.11 -12.60 9.27
C SER A 40 -13.99 -13.58 8.49
N THR A 41 -15.20 -13.13 8.18
CA THR A 41 -16.12 -13.81 7.26
C THR A 41 -15.78 -13.59 5.78
N HIS A 42 -14.85 -12.68 5.48
CA HIS A 42 -14.35 -12.42 4.13
C HIS A 42 -13.19 -13.36 3.78
N SER A 43 -13.11 -13.73 2.50
CA SER A 43 -11.96 -14.48 1.98
C SER A 43 -10.68 -13.66 2.10
N SER A 44 -9.59 -14.32 2.48
CA SER A 44 -8.26 -13.70 2.48
C SER A 44 -7.84 -13.31 1.07
N VAL A 45 -7.20 -12.14 0.95
CA VAL A 45 -6.47 -11.75 -0.26
C VAL A 45 -5.19 -12.57 -0.40
N ARG A 46 -4.73 -12.77 -1.62
CA ARG A 46 -3.44 -13.42 -1.87
C ARG A 46 -2.32 -12.42 -1.58
N LEU A 47 -1.34 -12.83 -0.78
CA LEU A 47 -0.10 -12.09 -0.59
C LEU A 47 0.90 -12.45 -1.70
N GLY A 48 1.77 -11.49 -2.04
CA GLY A 48 2.86 -11.69 -2.99
C GLY A 48 3.80 -12.83 -2.58
N ASP A 49 4.37 -13.50 -3.56
CA ASP A 49 5.43 -14.47 -3.34
C ASP A 49 6.63 -13.84 -2.63
N ALA A 50 7.20 -14.54 -1.65
CA ALA A 50 8.34 -14.06 -0.88
C ALA A 50 9.60 -13.85 -1.72
N GLY A 51 9.72 -14.53 -2.86
CA GLY A 51 10.79 -14.35 -3.84
C GLY A 51 10.54 -13.21 -4.84
N GLY A 52 9.47 -12.45 -4.67
CA GLY A 52 9.19 -11.26 -5.45
C GLY A 52 8.73 -11.52 -6.90
N SER A 53 8.15 -12.69 -7.17
CA SER A 53 7.70 -13.01 -8.54
C SER A 53 6.52 -12.15 -9.00
N ASP A 54 5.72 -11.65 -8.06
CA ASP A 54 4.49 -10.88 -8.33
C ASP A 54 4.72 -9.36 -8.39
N ASN A 55 5.89 -8.82 -8.01
CA ASN A 55 6.17 -7.39 -7.90
C ASN A 55 7.34 -6.92 -8.78
N LYS A 56 7.50 -7.51 -9.96
CA LYS A 56 8.58 -7.14 -10.90
C LYS A 56 8.40 -5.71 -11.42
N PRO A 57 9.49 -4.97 -11.70
CA PRO A 57 9.40 -3.67 -12.36
C PRO A 57 8.58 -3.72 -13.65
N GLY A 58 7.77 -2.69 -13.90
CA GLY A 58 6.82 -2.63 -15.01
C GLY A 58 5.47 -3.31 -14.72
N THR A 59 5.32 -3.98 -13.58
CA THR A 59 4.04 -4.55 -13.17
C THR A 59 3.07 -3.42 -12.80
N MET A 60 1.91 -3.39 -13.47
CA MET A 60 0.82 -2.50 -13.10
C MET A 60 0.10 -3.01 -11.85
N ALA A 61 -0.12 -2.10 -10.93
CA ALA A 61 -0.84 -2.29 -9.70
C ALA A 61 -1.73 -1.09 -9.40
N THR A 62 -2.56 -1.21 -8.36
CA THR A 62 -3.52 -0.22 -7.95
C THR A 62 -3.38 -0.01 -6.45
N VAL A 63 -3.21 1.25 -6.05
CA VAL A 63 -3.39 1.65 -4.64
C VAL A 63 -4.86 1.93 -4.38
N LEU A 64 -5.35 1.49 -3.22
CA LEU A 64 -6.75 1.61 -2.81
C LEU A 64 -6.84 2.31 -1.46
N GLY A 65 -7.77 3.26 -1.32
CA GLY A 65 -7.97 3.93 -0.04
C GLY A 65 -9.07 4.99 -0.02
N TRP A 66 -9.27 5.55 1.17
CA TRP A 66 -10.26 6.60 1.45
C TRP A 66 -9.59 7.91 1.88
N GLY A 67 -8.31 8.08 1.56
CA GLY A 67 -7.54 9.25 1.89
C GLY A 67 -8.06 10.55 1.30
N ILE A 68 -7.35 11.61 1.61
CA ILE A 68 -7.68 12.97 1.22
C ILE A 68 -7.73 13.09 -0.31
N MET A 69 -8.81 13.69 -0.81
CA MET A 69 -8.99 14.01 -2.22
C MET A 69 -8.65 15.49 -2.52
N SER A 70 -8.73 15.87 -3.79
CA SER A 70 -8.66 17.27 -4.20
C SER A 70 -9.75 18.07 -3.50
N GLY A 71 -9.36 19.05 -2.67
CA GLY A 71 -10.28 19.84 -1.85
C GLY A 71 -10.21 19.54 -0.34
N GLU A 72 -9.21 18.78 0.12
CA GLU A 72 -8.91 18.50 1.54
C GLU A 72 -9.91 17.60 2.28
N ASP A 73 -11.00 17.19 1.63
CA ASP A 73 -11.95 16.23 2.18
C ASP A 73 -11.50 14.77 1.99
N PHE A 74 -11.79 13.92 2.99
CA PHE A 74 -11.67 12.47 2.87
C PHE A 74 -12.68 11.90 1.88
N ALA A 75 -12.27 10.89 1.12
CA ALA A 75 -13.17 10.22 0.20
C ALA A 75 -14.30 9.49 0.96
N GLN A 76 -15.55 9.72 0.58
CA GLN A 76 -16.69 8.96 1.12
C GLN A 76 -16.81 7.55 0.51
N LEU A 77 -16.19 7.36 -0.64
CA LEU A 77 -16.22 6.10 -1.40
C LEU A 77 -14.80 5.70 -1.72
N LEU A 78 -14.54 4.39 -1.75
CA LEU A 78 -13.21 3.85 -1.99
C LEU A 78 -12.67 4.36 -3.32
N GLN A 79 -11.50 4.97 -3.26
CA GLN A 79 -10.75 5.47 -4.41
C GLN A 79 -9.70 4.46 -4.85
N SER A 80 -9.27 4.64 -6.09
CA SER A 80 -8.19 3.88 -6.69
C SER A 80 -7.30 4.78 -7.54
N ALA A 81 -6.01 4.49 -7.56
CA ALA A 81 -5.05 5.05 -8.48
C ALA A 81 -4.14 3.95 -9.02
N ASP A 82 -3.96 3.93 -10.33
CA ASP A 82 -3.04 3.01 -10.98
C ASP A 82 -1.61 3.50 -10.76
N ALA A 83 -0.72 2.55 -10.46
CA ALA A 83 0.69 2.77 -10.26
C ALA A 83 1.49 1.64 -10.93
N GLU A 84 2.65 1.98 -11.46
CA GLU A 84 3.59 1.02 -12.02
C GLU A 84 4.72 0.78 -11.02
N ILE A 85 5.06 -0.48 -10.74
CA ILE A 85 6.22 -0.79 -9.92
C ILE A 85 7.49 -0.35 -10.65
N ILE A 86 8.30 0.49 -10.01
CA ILE A 86 9.52 1.03 -10.61
C ILE A 86 10.76 0.23 -10.18
N PRO A 87 11.81 0.18 -10.99
CA PRO A 87 13.05 -0.52 -10.63
C PRO A 87 13.71 0.05 -9.38
N ASP A 88 14.37 -0.80 -8.61
CA ASP A 88 15.13 -0.39 -7.42
C ASP A 88 16.18 0.67 -7.72
N THR A 89 16.82 0.60 -8.89
CA THR A 89 17.78 1.62 -9.35
C THR A 89 17.17 3.01 -9.51
N GLU A 90 15.89 3.08 -9.86
CA GLU A 90 15.14 4.33 -9.94
C GLU A 90 14.62 4.77 -8.57
N CYS A 91 14.15 3.82 -7.76
CA CYS A 91 13.70 4.05 -6.38
C CYS A 91 14.83 4.58 -5.49
N ALA A 92 16.05 4.06 -5.64
CA ALA A 92 17.23 4.45 -4.87
C ALA A 92 17.62 5.93 -5.05
N LYS A 93 17.19 6.59 -6.14
CA LYS A 93 17.41 8.03 -6.37
C LYS A 93 16.73 8.90 -5.32
N TYR A 94 15.71 8.36 -4.62
CA TYR A 94 15.00 9.03 -3.54
C TYR A 94 15.60 8.72 -2.14
N ALA A 95 16.82 8.18 -2.07
CA ALA A 95 17.49 7.76 -0.84
C ALA A 95 16.68 6.73 -0.01
N ILE A 96 15.99 5.83 -0.72
CA ILE A 96 15.18 4.75 -0.16
C ILE A 96 16.01 3.47 -0.07
N ASP A 97 15.82 2.71 1.02
CA ASP A 97 16.36 1.36 1.17
C ASP A 97 15.47 0.36 0.42
N THR A 98 15.96 -0.09 -0.73
CA THR A 98 15.23 -0.99 -1.64
C THR A 98 15.24 -2.46 -1.20
N ASP A 99 16.04 -2.82 -0.19
CA ASP A 99 15.96 -4.15 0.43
C ASP A 99 14.72 -4.27 1.34
N ALA A 100 14.23 -3.14 1.86
CA ALA A 100 13.09 -3.09 2.77
C ALA A 100 11.82 -2.47 2.15
N MET A 101 11.93 -1.85 0.98
CA MET A 101 10.86 -1.08 0.34
C MET A 101 10.83 -1.31 -1.16
N LEU A 102 9.63 -1.26 -1.75
CA LEU A 102 9.45 -1.10 -3.19
C LEU A 102 8.90 0.28 -3.49
N CYS A 103 9.14 0.78 -4.70
CA CYS A 103 8.52 2.00 -5.19
C CYS A 103 7.47 1.68 -6.27
N ALA A 104 6.39 2.46 -6.28
CA ALA A 104 5.40 2.45 -7.35
C ALA A 104 5.08 3.88 -7.78
N GLY A 105 5.20 4.16 -9.08
CA GLY A 105 4.96 5.47 -9.67
C GLY A 105 3.52 5.59 -10.17
N ALA A 106 2.80 6.60 -9.71
CA ALA A 106 1.47 6.95 -10.21
C ALA A 106 1.55 8.19 -11.12
N LYS A 107 0.52 8.39 -11.95
CA LYS A 107 0.39 9.62 -12.75
C LYS A 107 0.43 10.85 -11.83
N ARG A 108 1.08 11.93 -12.28
CA ARG A 108 1.13 13.21 -11.54
C ARG A 108 -0.26 13.64 -11.03
N GLY A 109 -0.34 13.98 -9.74
CA GLY A 109 -1.58 14.33 -9.06
C GLY A 109 -2.48 13.14 -8.71
N LYS A 110 -1.98 11.90 -8.83
CA LYS A 110 -2.59 10.65 -8.36
C LYS A 110 -1.57 9.91 -7.50
N GLY A 111 -2.08 9.05 -6.63
CA GLY A 111 -1.26 8.26 -5.70
C GLY A 111 -1.95 8.16 -4.36
N ILE A 112 -1.17 7.79 -3.35
CA ILE A 112 -1.60 7.78 -1.94
C ILE A 112 -1.58 9.21 -1.37
N CYS A 113 -2.40 9.49 -0.37
CA CYS A 113 -2.40 10.75 0.38
C CYS A 113 -2.59 10.49 1.88
N GLY A 114 -2.80 11.56 2.66
CA GLY A 114 -3.17 11.42 4.07
C GLY A 114 -4.41 10.55 4.23
N GLY A 115 -4.32 9.52 5.07
CA GLY A 115 -5.39 8.53 5.26
C GLY A 115 -5.28 7.25 4.41
N ASP A 116 -4.36 7.19 3.44
CA ASP A 116 -4.09 5.98 2.65
C ASP A 116 -2.91 5.15 3.19
N ILE A 117 -2.14 5.68 4.15
CA ILE A 117 -1.01 4.97 4.78
C ILE A 117 -1.51 3.70 5.47
N GLY A 118 -0.82 2.58 5.24
CA GLY A 118 -1.25 1.22 5.62
C GLY A 118 -2.17 0.55 4.60
N GLY A 119 -2.61 1.26 3.55
CA GLY A 119 -3.43 0.74 2.48
C GLY A 119 -2.66 -0.19 1.52
N PRO A 120 -3.37 -1.07 0.78
CA PRO A 120 -2.71 -2.07 -0.06
C PRO A 120 -2.31 -1.50 -1.43
N LEU A 121 -1.18 -2.00 -1.96
CA LEU A 121 -0.86 -1.99 -3.38
C LEU A 121 -1.18 -3.35 -3.97
N VAL A 122 -2.13 -3.41 -4.90
CA VAL A 122 -2.70 -4.65 -5.44
C VAL A 122 -2.45 -4.75 -6.93
N THR A 123 -1.82 -5.82 -7.39
CA THR A 123 -1.63 -6.11 -8.83
C THR A 123 -2.95 -6.44 -9.52
N ASN A 124 -2.96 -6.38 -10.86
CA ASN A 124 -4.14 -6.72 -11.67
C ASN A 124 -4.66 -8.16 -11.48
N ASN A 125 -3.83 -9.09 -10.98
CA ASN A 125 -4.24 -10.47 -10.66
C ASN A 125 -4.71 -10.64 -9.20
N GLY A 126 -4.92 -9.53 -8.46
CA GLY A 126 -5.49 -9.54 -7.12
C GLY A 126 -4.51 -9.91 -6.00
N VAL A 127 -3.21 -9.70 -6.22
CA VAL A 127 -2.15 -10.01 -5.25
C VAL A 127 -1.72 -8.72 -4.55
N VAL A 128 -1.69 -8.75 -3.22
CA VAL A 128 -1.13 -7.65 -2.43
C VAL A 128 0.39 -7.76 -2.46
N VAL A 129 1.04 -6.77 -3.06
CA VAL A 129 2.49 -6.74 -3.26
C VAL A 129 3.18 -5.66 -2.45
N GLY A 130 2.44 -4.73 -1.86
CA GLY A 130 2.99 -3.67 -1.04
C GLY A 130 1.97 -3.04 -0.11
N ILE A 131 2.50 -2.23 0.82
CA ILE A 131 1.75 -1.45 1.79
C ILE A 131 2.17 0.01 1.59
N ALA A 132 1.20 0.91 1.48
CA ALA A 132 1.45 2.35 1.38
C ALA A 132 2.12 2.86 2.66
N SER A 133 3.33 3.42 2.55
CA SER A 133 4.13 3.86 3.70
C SER A 133 4.54 5.33 3.60
N ALA A 134 5.25 5.71 2.53
CA ALA A 134 5.79 7.05 2.36
C ALA A 134 5.57 7.58 0.94
N LEU A 135 5.55 8.91 0.83
CA LEU A 135 5.42 9.64 -0.43
C LEU A 135 6.76 10.27 -0.80
N PHE A 136 7.15 10.07 -2.06
CA PHE A 136 8.30 10.72 -2.66
C PHE A 136 7.84 11.39 -3.94
N THR A 137 8.10 12.68 -4.06
CA THR A 137 7.85 13.43 -5.29
C THR A 137 9.18 13.73 -5.93
N SER A 138 9.34 13.39 -7.22
CA SER A 138 10.41 13.99 -8.00
C SER A 138 10.23 15.50 -8.00
N ALA A 139 11.29 16.23 -7.67
CA ALA A 139 11.37 17.64 -8.00
C ALA A 139 11.53 17.70 -9.52
N ASP A 140 10.47 18.11 -10.23
CA ASP A 140 10.62 18.65 -11.58
C ASP A 140 11.36 20.00 -11.51
#